data_AF-A0A7V9ZW66-F1
#
_entry.id   AF-A0A7V9ZW66-F1
#
_cell.length_a   1.000
_cell.length_b   1.000
_cell.length_c   1.000
_cell.angle_alpha   90.00
_cell.angle_beta   90.00
_cell.angle_gamma   90.00
#
_symmetry.space_group_name_H-M   'P 1'
#
loop_
_entity.id
_entity.type
_entity.pdbx_description
1 polymer ?
#
loop_
_entity_poly.entity_id
_entity_poly.type
_entity_poly.pdbx_seq_one_letter_code
_entity_poly.pdbx_strand_id
1 'polypeptide(L)'
;MQSLYGTDITMEELAEEGVSTSDREALIDEFVGDAVDTYAQREEELGSALLRDIERYVILQVVDTRWREHLESMDYLREGVHLRAFAQKDPLVEYRGEGHTMFEELSQTIRHDVVFTLFHVAVELEPPALEPVESRGGELHYEHDISAGADVIAAAGTGAAATAVATPPSSPLGLQSRAVNEHKDIGRNDPCWCGSGKKYKRCHGA
;
A
#
# COMPACT_ATOMS: atom_id res chain seq x y z
N MET A 1 -7.38 -29.14 0.83
CA MET A 1 -7.98 -28.43 1.98
C MET A 1 -7.01 -28.31 3.14
N GLN A 2 -6.31 -29.39 3.55
CA GLN A 2 -5.31 -29.31 4.63
C GLN A 2 -4.17 -28.31 4.37
N SER A 3 -3.66 -28.21 3.14
CA SER A 3 -2.68 -27.18 2.78
C SER A 3 -3.25 -25.77 2.67
N LEU A 4 -4.57 -25.60 2.63
CA LEU A 4 -5.22 -24.30 2.39
C LEU A 4 -5.49 -23.57 3.71
N TYR A 5 -6.10 -24.26 4.67
CA TYR A 5 -6.44 -23.70 5.98
C TYR A 5 -6.23 -24.65 7.16
N GLY A 6 -5.66 -25.84 6.93
CA GLY A 6 -5.37 -26.78 8.01
C GLY A 6 -6.57 -27.56 8.53
N THR A 7 -7.54 -27.92 7.67
CA THR A 7 -8.71 -28.73 8.06
C THR A 7 -8.35 -30.01 8.81
N ASP A 8 -9.14 -30.30 9.85
CA ASP A 8 -9.08 -31.54 10.62
C ASP A 8 -10.14 -32.56 10.17
N ILE A 9 -11.00 -32.21 9.20
CA ILE A 9 -12.07 -33.10 8.70
C ILE A 9 -11.48 -34.44 8.24
N THR A 10 -11.96 -35.51 8.85
CA THR A 10 -11.62 -36.89 8.52
C THR A 10 -12.70 -37.56 7.66
N MET A 11 -12.31 -38.62 6.94
CA MET A 11 -13.27 -39.44 6.18
C MET A 11 -14.29 -40.15 7.08
N GLU A 12 -13.96 -40.36 8.36
CA GLU A 12 -14.82 -40.99 9.35
C GLU A 12 -15.91 -40.03 9.80
N GLU A 13 -15.58 -38.77 10.10
CA GLU A 13 -16.56 -37.72 10.45
C GLU A 13 -17.57 -37.49 9.32
N LEU A 14 -17.10 -37.40 8.07
CA LEU A 14 -17.98 -37.27 6.90
C LEU A 14 -18.98 -38.44 6.77
N ALA A 15 -18.55 -39.64 7.14
CA ALA A 15 -19.42 -40.83 7.10
C ALA A 15 -20.45 -40.84 8.24
N GLU A 16 -20.08 -40.33 9.42
CA GLU A 16 -20.99 -40.19 10.57
C GLU A 16 -22.09 -39.16 10.33
N GLU A 17 -21.76 -38.06 9.66
CA GLU A 17 -22.71 -37.01 9.26
C GLU A 17 -23.58 -37.41 8.07
N GLY A 18 -23.31 -38.57 7.48
CA GLY A 18 -24.06 -39.10 6.35
C GLY A 18 -23.78 -38.35 5.04
N VAL A 19 -22.70 -37.58 4.99
CA VAL A 19 -22.25 -36.90 3.78
C VAL A 19 -21.64 -37.93 2.85
N SER A 20 -22.34 -38.18 1.73
CA SER A 20 -21.81 -39.09 0.72
C SER A 20 -20.62 -38.46 0.02
N THR A 21 -19.53 -39.21 -0.12
CA THR A 21 -18.37 -38.81 -0.94
C THR A 21 -18.69 -38.62 -2.43
N SER A 22 -19.87 -39.07 -2.86
CA SER A 22 -20.38 -38.87 -4.23
C SER A 22 -21.16 -37.57 -4.42
N ASP A 23 -21.57 -36.91 -3.34
CA ASP A 23 -22.29 -35.64 -3.39
C ASP A 23 -21.30 -34.47 -3.25
N ARG A 24 -20.98 -33.85 -4.38
CA ARG A 24 -20.03 -32.75 -4.44
C ARG A 24 -20.51 -31.52 -3.67
N GLU A 25 -21.81 -31.23 -3.68
CA GLU A 25 -22.33 -30.00 -3.05
C GLU A 25 -22.26 -30.12 -1.54
N ALA A 26 -22.68 -31.28 -1.00
CA ALA A 26 -22.61 -31.57 0.42
C ALA A 26 -21.17 -31.51 0.95
N LEU A 27 -20.19 -32.03 0.18
CA LEU A 27 -18.78 -31.92 0.54
C LEU A 27 -18.29 -30.46 0.56
N ILE A 28 -18.71 -29.64 -0.41
CA ILE A 28 -18.32 -28.23 -0.45
C ILE A 28 -18.88 -27.49 0.75
N ASP A 29 -20.16 -27.69 1.06
CA ASP A 29 -20.82 -27.04 2.19
C ASP A 29 -20.12 -27.39 3.52
N GLU A 30 -19.73 -28.65 3.69
CA GLU A 30 -19.02 -29.12 4.89
C GLU A 30 -17.65 -28.45 5.05
N PHE A 31 -16.80 -28.50 4.03
CA PHE A 31 -15.48 -27.85 4.07
C PHE A 31 -15.58 -26.32 4.18
N VAL A 32 -16.62 -25.71 3.63
CA VAL A 32 -16.85 -24.26 3.78
C VAL A 32 -17.30 -23.95 5.20
N GLY A 33 -18.16 -24.76 5.80
CA GLY A 33 -18.57 -24.66 7.20
C GLY A 33 -17.38 -24.68 8.15
N ASP A 34 -16.55 -25.73 8.08
CA ASP A 34 -15.34 -25.90 8.88
C ASP A 34 -14.35 -24.73 8.71
N ALA A 35 -14.15 -24.25 7.47
CA ALA A 35 -13.30 -23.09 7.22
C ALA A 35 -13.85 -21.81 7.85
N VAL A 36 -15.17 -21.59 7.80
CA VAL A 36 -15.82 -20.42 8.41
C VAL A 36 -15.72 -20.48 9.93
N ASP A 37 -15.93 -21.64 10.53
CA ASP A 37 -15.84 -21.82 11.99
C ASP A 37 -14.40 -21.62 12.49
N THR A 38 -13.41 -22.18 11.78
CA THR A 38 -11.99 -21.94 12.05
C THR A 38 -11.64 -20.45 11.96
N TYR A 39 -12.19 -19.75 10.96
CA TYR A 39 -11.96 -18.32 10.80
C TYR A 39 -12.64 -17.49 11.88
N ALA A 40 -13.83 -17.90 12.35
CA ALA A 40 -14.53 -17.26 13.45
C ALA A 40 -13.73 -17.36 14.77
N GLN A 41 -13.15 -18.53 15.06
CA GLN A 41 -12.26 -18.70 16.21
C GLN A 41 -11.07 -17.74 16.15
N ARG A 42 -10.49 -17.57 14.97
CA ARG A 42 -9.40 -16.61 14.73
C ARG A 42 -9.84 -15.15 14.96
N GLU A 43 -11.07 -14.80 14.61
CA GLU A 43 -11.65 -13.47 14.87
C GLU A 43 -11.82 -13.21 16.37
N GLU A 44 -12.15 -14.23 17.16
CA GLU A 44 -12.23 -14.13 18.61
C GLU A 44 -10.84 -13.90 19.25
N GLU A 45 -9.80 -14.55 18.74
CA GLU A 45 -8.43 -14.44 19.25
C GLU A 45 -7.78 -13.07 18.94
N LEU A 46 -7.91 -12.59 17.71
CA LEU A 46 -7.27 -11.35 17.25
C LEU A 46 -8.12 -10.09 17.45
N GLY A 47 -9.43 -10.27 17.58
CA GLY A 47 -10.41 -9.20 17.58
C GLY A 47 -10.76 -8.70 16.18
N SER A 48 -12.03 -8.32 16.00
CA SER A 48 -12.60 -7.98 14.70
C SER A 48 -11.90 -6.81 14.01
N ALA A 49 -11.57 -5.73 14.73
CA ALA A 49 -10.97 -4.54 14.12
C ALA A 49 -9.61 -4.82 13.48
N LEU A 50 -8.72 -5.52 14.20
CA LEU A 50 -7.41 -5.89 13.69
C LEU A 50 -7.55 -6.87 12.51
N LEU A 51 -8.47 -7.83 12.61
CA LEU A 51 -8.71 -8.79 11.53
C LEU A 51 -9.16 -8.10 10.24
N ARG A 52 -10.06 -7.11 10.29
CA ARG A 52 -10.48 -6.36 9.08
C ARG A 52 -9.34 -5.57 8.45
N ASP A 53 -8.41 -5.05 9.25
CA ASP A 53 -7.22 -4.39 8.73
C ASP A 53 -6.26 -5.39 8.08
N ILE A 54 -6.08 -6.58 8.68
CA ILE A 54 -5.30 -7.67 8.09
C ILE A 54 -5.94 -8.15 6.78
N GLU A 55 -7.25 -8.39 6.75
CA GLU A 55 -7.99 -8.78 5.54
C GLU A 55 -7.75 -7.78 4.40
N ARG A 56 -7.94 -6.49 4.69
CA ARG A 56 -7.73 -5.42 3.71
C ARG A 56 -6.28 -5.40 3.23
N TYR A 57 -5.32 -5.53 4.13
CA TYR A 57 -3.91 -5.53 3.80
C TYR A 57 -3.55 -6.72 2.89
N VAL A 58 -3.95 -7.93 3.27
CA VAL A 58 -3.67 -9.16 2.51
C VAL A 58 -4.30 -9.09 1.12
N ILE A 59 -5.58 -8.71 1.01
CA ILE A 59 -6.25 -8.59 -0.29
C ILE A 59 -5.52 -7.61 -1.20
N LEU A 60 -5.20 -6.41 -0.69
CA LEU A 60 -4.52 -5.39 -1.49
C LEU A 60 -3.12 -5.84 -1.90
N GLN A 61 -2.34 -6.45 -1.01
CA GLN A 61 -1.00 -6.93 -1.31
C GLN A 61 -1.01 -8.05 -2.37
N VAL A 62 -1.92 -9.02 -2.23
CA VAL A 62 -2.04 -10.14 -3.19
C VAL A 62 -2.47 -9.63 -4.55
N VAL A 63 -3.50 -8.77 -4.61
CA VAL A 63 -3.98 -8.19 -5.87
C VAL A 63 -2.86 -7.38 -6.55
N ASP A 64 -2.15 -6.52 -5.82
CA ASP A 64 -1.09 -5.69 -6.39
C ASP A 64 0.07 -6.53 -6.93
N THR A 65 0.48 -7.57 -6.20
CA THR A 65 1.54 -8.50 -6.64
C THR A 65 1.15 -9.24 -7.91
N ARG A 66 -0.02 -9.89 -7.89
CA ARG A 66 -0.51 -10.71 -9.01
C ARG A 66 -0.87 -9.87 -10.24
N TRP A 67 -1.37 -8.65 -10.05
CA TRP A 67 -1.65 -7.74 -11.14
C TRP A 67 -0.36 -7.28 -11.86
N ARG A 68 0.69 -6.97 -11.10
CA ARG A 68 2.00 -6.60 -11.70
C ARG A 68 2.59 -7.74 -12.53
N GLU A 69 2.57 -8.96 -11.99
CA GLU A 69 2.99 -10.17 -12.72
C GLU A 69 2.16 -10.39 -14.00
N HIS A 70 0.85 -10.16 -13.93
CA HIS A 70 -0.04 -10.25 -15.09
C HIS A 70 0.29 -9.20 -16.15
N LEU A 71 0.53 -7.93 -15.75
CA LEU A 71 0.92 -6.88 -16.69
C LEU A 71 2.22 -7.21 -17.42
N GLU A 72 3.22 -7.73 -16.70
CA GLU A 72 4.47 -8.20 -17.31
C GLU A 72 4.20 -9.34 -18.31
N SER A 73 3.36 -10.30 -17.93
CA SER A 73 2.97 -11.42 -18.79
C SER A 73 2.22 -10.95 -20.05
N MET A 74 1.38 -9.92 -19.92
CA MET A 74 0.66 -9.31 -21.04
C MET A 74 1.58 -8.52 -21.98
N ASP A 75 2.66 -7.94 -21.47
CA ASP A 75 3.69 -7.31 -22.29
C ASP A 75 4.45 -8.35 -23.12
N TYR A 76 4.86 -9.48 -22.52
CA TYR A 76 5.46 -10.59 -23.27
C TYR A 76 4.52 -11.17 -24.33
N LEU A 77 3.23 -11.34 -23.99
CA LEU A 77 2.21 -11.81 -24.94
C LEU A 77 2.10 -10.85 -26.13
N ARG A 78 2.10 -9.54 -25.88
CA ARG A 78 2.02 -8.52 -26.93
C ARG A 78 3.24 -8.54 -27.86
N GLU A 79 4.44 -8.78 -27.33
CA GLU A 79 5.65 -8.93 -28.15
C GLU A 79 5.59 -10.20 -29.00
N GLY A 80 5.13 -11.32 -28.42
CA GLY A 80 5.05 -12.63 -29.09
C GLY A 80 3.94 -12.76 -30.13
N VAL A 81 2.81 -12.04 -29.99
CA VAL A 81 1.64 -12.20 -30.87
C VAL A 81 1.91 -11.83 -32.34
N HIS A 82 2.90 -10.95 -32.58
CA HIS A 82 3.31 -10.57 -33.93
C HIS A 82 3.86 -11.75 -34.74
N LEU A 83 4.46 -12.74 -34.08
CA LEU A 83 4.93 -13.97 -34.73
C LEU A 83 3.76 -14.87 -35.17
N ARG A 84 2.57 -14.72 -34.57
CA ARG A 84 1.38 -15.50 -34.97
C ARG A 84 0.74 -14.98 -36.25
N ALA A 85 1.06 -13.75 -36.67
CA ALA A 85 0.68 -13.22 -37.97
C ALA A 85 1.21 -14.09 -39.14
N PHE A 86 2.35 -14.77 -38.95
CA PHE A 86 2.89 -15.71 -39.94
C PHE A 86 1.98 -16.92 -40.20
N ALA A 87 1.11 -17.27 -39.25
CA ALA A 87 0.13 -18.35 -39.38
C ALA A 87 -1.23 -17.88 -39.97
N GLN A 88 -1.30 -16.67 -40.54
CA GLN A 88 -2.52 -16.06 -41.10
C GLN A 88 -3.67 -15.88 -40.09
N LYS A 89 -3.36 -15.97 -38.80
CA LYS A 89 -4.28 -15.62 -37.71
C LYS A 89 -4.21 -14.13 -37.45
N ASP A 90 -5.35 -13.53 -37.10
CA ASP A 90 -5.41 -12.12 -36.70
C ASP A 90 -4.73 -11.94 -35.33
N PRO A 91 -3.61 -11.20 -35.23
CA PRO A 91 -2.89 -11.01 -33.97
C PRO A 91 -3.75 -10.37 -32.87
N LEU A 92 -4.68 -9.49 -33.24
CA LEU A 92 -5.54 -8.81 -32.27
C LEU A 92 -6.54 -9.77 -31.63
N VAL A 93 -7.05 -10.73 -32.42
CA VAL A 93 -7.99 -11.75 -31.93
C VAL A 93 -7.27 -12.71 -30.98
N GLU A 94 -6.09 -13.18 -31.35
CA GLU A 94 -5.29 -14.09 -30.50
C GLU A 94 -4.87 -13.40 -29.19
N TYR A 95 -4.40 -12.14 -29.26
CA TYR A 95 -4.06 -11.36 -28.06
C TYR A 95 -5.24 -11.23 -27.09
N ARG A 96 -6.45 -10.93 -27.60
CA ARG A 96 -7.66 -10.80 -26.77
C ARG A 96 -8.09 -12.13 -26.18
N GLY A 97 -8.03 -13.21 -26.96
CA GLY A 97 -8.40 -14.55 -26.50
C GLY A 97 -7.47 -15.04 -25.39
N GLU A 98 -6.17 -15.04 -25.66
CA GLU A 98 -5.14 -15.50 -24.70
C GLU A 98 -5.08 -14.59 -23.48
N GLY A 99 -5.16 -13.26 -23.67
CA GLY A 99 -5.21 -12.31 -22.57
C GLY A 99 -6.44 -12.47 -21.67
N HIS A 100 -7.59 -12.86 -22.22
CA HIS A 100 -8.78 -13.14 -21.43
C HIS A 100 -8.61 -14.40 -20.58
N THR A 101 -8.10 -15.49 -21.15
CA THR A 101 -7.79 -16.73 -20.42
C THR A 101 -6.79 -16.46 -19.29
N MET A 102 -5.71 -15.71 -19.55
CA MET A 102 -4.75 -15.31 -18.52
C MET A 102 -5.37 -14.48 -17.40
N PHE A 103 -6.37 -13.65 -17.71
CA PHE A 103 -7.11 -12.87 -16.70
C PHE A 103 -8.04 -13.75 -15.85
N GLU A 104 -8.70 -14.74 -16.45
CA GLU A 104 -9.52 -15.69 -15.70
C GLU A 104 -8.68 -16.52 -14.72
N GLU A 105 -7.52 -17.01 -15.18
CA GLU A 105 -6.52 -17.69 -14.35
C GLU A 105 -6.03 -16.79 -13.22
N LEU A 106 -5.63 -15.55 -13.52
CA LEU A 106 -5.24 -14.55 -12.52
C LEU A 106 -6.31 -14.39 -11.44
N SER A 107 -7.58 -14.27 -11.83
CA SER A 107 -8.67 -14.09 -10.89
C SER A 107 -8.86 -15.30 -9.96
N GLN A 108 -8.62 -16.52 -10.45
CA GLN A 108 -8.64 -17.73 -9.63
C GLN A 108 -7.43 -17.78 -8.68
N THR A 109 -6.24 -17.46 -9.17
CA THR A 109 -5.01 -17.39 -8.37
C THR A 109 -5.12 -16.36 -7.25
N ILE A 110 -5.63 -15.15 -7.52
CA ILE A 110 -5.84 -14.13 -6.50
C ILE A 110 -6.76 -14.66 -5.39
N ARG A 111 -7.89 -15.29 -5.75
CA ARG A 111 -8.83 -15.86 -4.76
C ARG A 111 -8.16 -16.93 -3.91
N HIS A 112 -7.42 -17.85 -4.53
CA HIS A 112 -6.68 -18.88 -3.82
C HIS A 112 -5.66 -18.29 -2.85
N ASP A 113 -4.83 -17.37 -3.31
CA ASP A 113 -3.74 -16.80 -2.53
C ASP A 113 -4.20 -15.91 -1.38
N VAL A 114 -5.32 -15.19 -1.57
CA VAL A 114 -5.95 -14.44 -0.49
C VAL A 114 -6.36 -15.40 0.62
N VAL A 115 -7.11 -16.46 0.29
CA VAL A 115 -7.56 -17.44 1.29
C VAL A 115 -6.37 -18.12 1.96
N PHE A 116 -5.42 -18.63 1.17
CA PHE A 116 -4.22 -19.28 1.69
C PHE A 116 -3.46 -18.36 2.64
N THR A 117 -3.21 -17.11 2.25
CA THR A 117 -2.46 -16.16 3.08
C THR A 117 -3.22 -15.83 4.36
N LEU A 118 -4.53 -15.60 4.30
CA LEU A 118 -5.34 -15.28 5.49
C LEU A 118 -5.25 -16.36 6.58
N PHE A 119 -5.25 -17.63 6.20
CA PHE A 119 -5.15 -18.73 7.17
C PHE A 119 -3.71 -18.98 7.67
N HIS A 120 -2.68 -18.55 6.92
CA HIS A 120 -1.27 -18.77 7.27
C HIS A 120 -0.54 -17.55 7.87
N VAL A 121 -1.15 -16.36 7.88
CA VAL A 121 -0.52 -15.15 8.45
C VAL A 121 -0.36 -15.29 9.96
N ALA A 122 0.87 -15.44 10.45
CA ALA A 122 1.14 -15.35 11.89
C ALA A 122 1.18 -13.88 12.32
N VAL A 123 0.32 -13.50 13.27
CA VAL A 123 0.30 -12.15 13.85
C VAL A 123 1.11 -12.18 15.13
N GLU A 124 2.28 -11.58 15.10
CA GLU A 124 3.11 -11.40 16.29
C GLU A 124 2.63 -10.13 17.01
N LEU A 125 1.88 -10.30 18.10
CA LEU A 125 1.54 -9.20 18.99
C LEU A 125 2.77 -8.89 19.83
N GLU A 126 3.61 -7.97 19.37
CA GLU A 126 4.70 -7.44 20.19
C GLU A 126 4.09 -6.89 21.48
N PRO A 127 4.37 -7.48 22.66
CA PRO A 127 3.87 -6.93 23.91
C PRO A 127 4.48 -5.53 24.05
N PRO A 128 3.71 -4.52 24.49
CA PRO A 128 4.26 -3.18 24.64
C PRO A 128 5.49 -3.30 25.54
N ALA A 129 6.66 -3.01 24.97
CA ALA A 129 7.89 -2.95 25.72
C ALA A 129 7.65 -1.93 26.83
N LEU A 130 7.53 -2.42 28.06
CA LEU A 130 7.65 -1.59 29.24
C LEU A 130 9.11 -1.17 29.25
N GLU A 131 9.46 -0.18 28.42
CA GLU A 131 10.71 0.54 28.61
C GLU A 131 10.63 1.11 30.03
N PRO A 132 11.48 0.66 30.96
CA PRO A 132 11.62 1.41 32.19
C PRO A 132 12.05 2.80 31.74
N VAL A 133 11.20 3.79 32.00
CA VAL A 133 11.58 5.19 31.90
C VAL A 133 12.65 5.40 32.97
N GLU A 134 13.89 4.99 32.66
CA GLU A 134 15.06 5.41 33.38
C GLU A 134 15.11 6.91 33.17
N SER A 135 14.79 7.64 34.23
CA SER A 135 15.16 9.03 34.42
C SER A 135 16.70 9.14 34.34
N ARG A 136 17.25 9.06 33.14
CA ARG A 136 18.59 9.54 32.85
C ARG A 136 18.49 11.06 32.81
N GLY A 137 18.82 11.68 33.93
CA GLY A 137 19.27 13.08 33.99
C GLY A 137 20.58 13.24 33.23
N GLY A 138 20.55 12.96 31.93
CA GLY A 138 21.61 13.18 30.97
C GLY A 138 21.30 14.44 30.20
N GLU A 139 22.03 15.49 30.55
CA GLU A 139 22.24 16.72 29.80
C GLU A 139 21.96 16.58 28.29
N LEU A 140 20.86 17.19 27.84
CA LEU A 140 20.57 17.38 26.42
C LEU A 140 21.56 18.42 25.88
N HIS A 141 22.71 17.97 25.35
CA HIS A 141 23.61 18.83 24.59
C HIS A 141 23.01 19.05 23.20
N TYR A 142 22.30 20.16 23.03
CA TYR A 142 21.81 20.61 21.74
C TYR A 142 22.97 21.28 20.99
N GLU A 143 23.67 20.49 20.18
CA GLU A 143 24.72 21.01 19.30
C GLU A 143 24.04 21.69 18.10
N HIS A 144 23.64 22.95 18.31
CA HIS A 144 23.25 23.83 17.21
C HIS A 144 24.53 24.36 16.59
N ASP A 145 24.81 23.96 15.35
CA ASP A 145 25.84 24.58 14.51
C ASP A 145 25.48 26.05 14.29
N ILE A 146 26.02 26.92 15.15
CA ILE A 146 25.98 28.37 14.99
C ILE A 146 27.32 28.89 14.44
N SER A 147 27.89 28.22 13.43
CA SER A 147 29.11 28.68 12.76
C SER A 147 28.87 29.29 11.37
N ALA A 148 27.84 30.13 11.23
CA ALA A 148 27.71 30.99 10.03
C ALA A 148 27.15 32.40 10.29
N GLY A 149 27.07 32.85 11.55
CA GLY A 149 26.54 34.20 11.84
C GLY A 149 26.84 34.77 13.22
N ALA A 150 27.56 34.07 14.09
CA ALA A 150 27.81 34.54 15.47
C ALA A 150 29.03 35.47 15.61
N ASP A 151 29.89 35.59 14.59
CA ASP A 151 31.07 36.48 14.64
C ASP A 151 30.74 37.95 14.29
N VAL A 152 29.55 38.24 13.77
CA VAL A 152 29.18 39.60 13.34
C VAL A 152 28.52 40.44 14.45
N ILE A 153 28.16 39.85 15.59
CA ILE A 153 27.50 40.56 16.70
C ILE A 153 28.51 40.91 17.83
N ALA A 154 29.72 40.34 17.83
CA ALA A 154 30.76 40.67 18.80
C ALA A 154 31.59 41.93 18.46
N ALA A 155 31.38 42.55 17.28
CA ALA A 155 32.17 43.69 16.81
C ALA A 155 31.37 45.00 16.63
N ALA A 156 30.24 45.15 17.33
CA ALA A 156 29.44 46.39 17.35
C ALA A 156 29.65 47.25 18.62
N GLY A 157 30.75 47.02 19.35
CA GLY A 157 31.20 47.86 20.44
C GLY A 157 32.59 48.41 20.13
N THR A 158 32.69 49.75 20.01
CA THR A 158 33.90 50.56 19.79
C THR A 158 34.32 50.75 18.32
N GLY A 159 34.09 51.97 17.81
CA GLY A 159 34.35 52.33 16.43
C GLY A 159 35.80 52.68 16.13
N ALA A 160 36.19 52.51 14.87
CA ALA A 160 37.09 53.38 14.10
C ALA A 160 37.18 52.85 12.67
N ALA A 161 37.24 53.77 11.72
CA ALA A 161 37.23 53.56 10.27
C ALA A 161 38.46 52.82 9.73
N ALA A 162 38.29 52.05 8.65
CA ALA A 162 39.19 52.01 7.49
C ALA A 162 38.64 51.14 6.34
N THR A 163 38.22 51.83 5.28
CA THR A 163 38.50 51.58 3.84
C THR A 163 38.64 50.16 3.29
N ALA A 164 37.67 49.84 2.41
CA ALA A 164 37.81 49.44 1.00
C ALA A 164 38.67 48.22 0.61
N VAL A 165 38.06 47.32 -0.16
CA VAL A 165 38.46 46.81 -1.52
C VAL A 165 37.49 45.64 -1.83
N ALA A 166 36.48 45.86 -2.67
CA ALA A 166 36.42 45.55 -4.11
C ALA A 166 36.18 44.04 -4.42
N THR A 167 34.93 43.62 -4.64
CA THR A 167 34.21 43.37 -5.93
C THR A 167 34.29 41.89 -6.41
N PRO A 168 33.45 41.41 -7.36
CA PRO A 168 32.33 40.45 -7.17
C PRO A 168 32.58 39.17 -8.05
N PRO A 169 31.62 38.40 -8.61
CA PRO A 169 30.15 38.30 -8.45
C PRO A 169 29.66 36.86 -8.12
N SER A 170 28.46 36.66 -7.58
CA SER A 170 27.29 36.41 -8.42
C SER A 170 25.99 36.45 -7.60
N SER A 171 25.10 37.35 -7.99
CA SER A 171 23.67 37.35 -7.69
C SER A 171 22.90 36.64 -8.81
N PRO A 172 21.62 36.27 -8.63
CA PRO A 172 21.00 35.84 -7.38
C PRO A 172 20.06 34.63 -7.57
N LEU A 173 19.57 34.17 -6.41
CA LEU A 173 18.38 33.35 -6.22
C LEU A 173 17.23 33.69 -7.20
N GLY A 174 16.57 32.63 -7.63
CA GLY A 174 15.17 32.63 -8.01
C GLY A 174 14.41 31.51 -7.32
N LEU A 175 14.63 31.23 -6.03
CA LEU A 175 13.64 30.48 -5.26
C LEU A 175 12.50 31.42 -4.92
N GLN A 176 11.45 31.37 -5.73
CA GLN A 176 10.17 31.94 -5.38
C GLN A 176 9.72 31.31 -4.07
N SER A 177 9.68 32.12 -3.01
CA SER A 177 8.94 31.80 -1.80
C SER A 177 7.50 31.57 -2.22
N ARG A 178 7.07 30.30 -2.24
CA ARG A 178 5.68 29.95 -2.47
C ARG A 178 4.89 30.55 -1.32
N ALA A 179 4.07 31.56 -1.62
CA ALA A 179 3.11 32.12 -0.68
C ALA A 179 2.35 30.95 -0.02
N VAL A 180 2.30 30.96 1.30
CA VAL A 180 1.50 30.00 2.08
C VAL A 180 0.04 30.29 1.71
N ASN A 181 -0.55 29.47 0.85
CA ASN A 181 -1.97 29.57 0.55
C ASN A 181 -2.74 29.20 1.81
N GLU A 182 -3.46 30.17 2.38
CA GLU A 182 -4.31 30.09 3.57
C GLU A 182 -5.51 29.13 3.43
N HIS A 183 -5.58 28.38 2.32
CA HIS A 183 -6.71 27.56 1.91
C HIS A 183 -6.26 26.14 1.57
N LYS A 184 -5.48 25.52 2.47
CA LYS A 184 -4.83 24.23 2.25
C LYS A 184 -5.78 23.03 2.20
N ASP A 185 -7.04 23.21 2.60
CA ASP A 185 -8.01 22.11 2.75
C ASP A 185 -9.21 22.16 1.78
N ILE A 186 -9.15 22.95 0.70
CA ILE A 186 -10.23 22.97 -0.31
C ILE A 186 -10.00 21.84 -1.33
N GLY A 187 -10.92 20.87 -1.36
CA GLY A 187 -10.90 19.77 -2.30
C GLY A 187 -11.16 20.22 -3.74
N ARG A 188 -10.61 19.47 -4.71
CA ARG A 188 -10.66 19.80 -6.16
C ARG A 188 -12.08 20.06 -6.71
N ASN A 189 -13.10 19.46 -6.10
CA ASN A 189 -14.50 19.58 -6.52
C ASN A 189 -15.36 20.47 -5.61
N ASP A 190 -14.81 21.02 -4.53
CA ASP A 190 -15.53 21.86 -3.56
C ASP A 190 -15.85 23.25 -4.12
N PRO A 191 -16.86 23.95 -3.57
CA PRO A 191 -17.14 25.33 -3.93
C PRO A 191 -15.89 26.21 -3.72
N CYS A 192 -15.59 27.04 -4.72
CA CYS A 192 -14.41 27.88 -4.66
C CYS A 192 -14.59 29.03 -3.64
N TRP A 193 -13.55 29.27 -2.84
CA TRP A 193 -13.51 30.29 -1.78
C TRP A 193 -13.81 31.72 -2.25
N CYS A 194 -13.62 32.03 -3.54
CA CYS A 194 -13.90 33.35 -4.12
C CYS A 194 -15.39 33.72 -4.23
N GLY A 195 -16.31 32.84 -3.79
CA GLY A 195 -17.75 33.10 -3.83
C GLY A 195 -18.39 33.01 -5.22
N SER A 196 -17.68 32.52 -6.23
CA SER A 196 -18.17 32.44 -7.62
C SER A 196 -19.24 31.36 -7.86
N GLY A 197 -19.54 30.51 -6.88
CA GLY A 197 -20.45 29.38 -7.01
C GLY A 197 -19.93 28.23 -7.89
N LYS A 198 -18.73 28.35 -8.46
CA LYS A 198 -18.09 27.32 -9.30
C LYS A 198 -17.22 26.39 -8.46
N LYS A 199 -17.04 25.13 -8.91
CA LYS A 199 -16.09 24.17 -8.31
C LYS A 199 -14.65 24.71 -8.38
N TYR A 200 -13.82 24.45 -7.37
CA TYR A 200 -12.44 24.95 -7.26
C TYR A 200 -11.61 24.71 -8.53
N LYS A 201 -11.64 23.49 -9.08
CA LYS A 201 -10.94 23.15 -10.34
C LYS A 201 -11.36 23.95 -11.58
N ARG A 202 -12.51 24.64 -11.55
CA ARG A 202 -13.02 25.46 -12.66
C ARG A 202 -12.89 26.96 -12.39
N CYS A 203 -12.21 27.34 -11.30
CA CYS A 203 -12.04 28.73 -10.92
C CYS A 203 -10.58 29.04 -10.57
N HIS A 204 -10.10 28.62 -9.39
CA HIS A 204 -8.77 28.96 -8.88
C HIS A 204 -7.84 27.73 -8.71
N GLY A 205 -8.31 26.53 -9.09
CA GLY A 205 -7.52 25.29 -9.05
C GLY A 205 -6.89 24.91 -10.40
N ALA A 206 -6.53 25.90 -11.22
CA ALA A 206 -5.78 25.71 -12.47
C ALA A 206 -4.27 25.73 -12.22
#